data_AF-A0A534PKF2-F1
#
_entry.id   AF-A0A534PKF2-F1
#
_cell.length_a   1.000
_cell.length_b   1.000
_cell.length_c   1.000
_cell.angle_alpha   90.00
_cell.angle_beta   90.00
_cell.angle_gamma   90.00
#
_symmetry.space_group_name_H-M   'P 1'
#
loop_
_entity.id
_entity.type
_entity.pdbx_description
1 polymer ?
#
loop_
_entity_poly.entity_id
_entity_poly.type
_entity_poly.pdbx_seq_one_letter_code
_entity_poly.pdbx_strand_id
1 'polypeptide(L)'
;MKKGILIAAGALTVALVAGAAYAAMGRHGHGVKMMENMISNRVEDAADFIEATPQQREVIESAKQEVFKTLEAGAANRQAHAGEVLSLLSQDSVDASQLNALVDQKADQMRAVGHTIVAQVVRVHDALTKDQRAKLIDHLKKKHARALQMHNE
;
A
#
# COMPACT_ATOMS: atom_id res chain seq x y z
N MET A 1 -5.12 19.84 18.52
CA MET A 1 -4.38 18.57 18.80
C MET A 1 -4.34 17.76 17.51
N LYS A 2 -3.18 17.67 16.84
CA LYS A 2 -3.06 17.02 15.52
C LYS A 2 -2.89 15.51 15.71
N LYS A 3 -3.98 14.74 15.57
CA LYS A 3 -3.91 13.28 15.40
C LYS A 3 -4.14 12.98 13.92
N GLY A 4 -3.07 12.64 13.22
CA GLY A 4 -3.12 12.23 11.82
C GLY A 4 -3.67 10.81 11.70
N ILE A 5 -4.89 10.68 11.20
CA ILE A 5 -5.39 9.44 10.60
C ILE A 5 -5.87 9.82 9.20
N LEU A 6 -4.99 9.64 8.22
CA LEU A 6 -5.33 9.71 6.80
C LEU A 6 -5.58 8.28 6.31
N ILE A 7 -6.81 7.80 6.45
CA ILE A 7 -7.28 6.58 5.77
C ILE A 7 -8.59 6.90 5.07
N ALA A 8 -8.51 7.65 3.97
CA ALA A 8 -9.58 7.69 2.97
C ALA A 8 -9.13 8.45 1.71
N ALA A 9 -8.44 7.76 0.80
CA ALA A 9 -8.43 8.17 -0.60
C ALA A 9 -8.04 6.98 -1.47
N GLY A 10 -8.95 6.56 -2.35
CA GLY A 10 -8.76 5.82 -3.60
C GLY A 10 -7.82 4.60 -3.66
N ALA A 11 -8.25 3.50 -4.27
CA ALA A 11 -7.43 2.28 -4.43
C ALA A 11 -5.99 2.53 -4.97
N LEU A 12 -5.80 3.63 -5.72
CA LEU A 12 -4.53 4.13 -6.25
C LEU A 12 -3.66 4.91 -5.22
N THR A 13 -4.27 5.65 -4.31
CA THR A 13 -3.60 6.36 -3.20
C THR A 13 -3.46 5.49 -1.95
N VAL A 14 -4.32 4.48 -1.78
CA VAL A 14 -4.19 3.46 -0.73
C VAL A 14 -2.88 2.69 -0.89
N ALA A 15 -2.44 2.42 -2.12
CA ALA A 15 -1.20 1.67 -2.35
C ALA A 15 0.08 2.49 -2.02
N LEU A 16 0.04 3.82 -2.16
CA LEU A 16 1.15 4.71 -1.77
C LEU A 16 1.22 4.96 -0.24
N VAL A 17 0.07 4.97 0.44
CA VAL A 17 0.00 5.13 1.91
C VAL A 17 0.12 3.79 2.66
N ALA A 18 -0.15 2.67 1.99
CA ALA A 18 -0.05 1.32 2.57
C ALA A 18 1.36 1.04 3.09
N GLY A 19 2.45 1.49 2.43
CA GLY A 19 3.80 1.27 2.93
C GLY A 19 4.06 1.84 4.33
N ALA A 20 3.52 3.03 4.64
CA ALA A 20 3.66 3.66 5.95
C ALA A 20 2.65 3.12 6.99
N ALA A 21 1.41 2.81 6.58
CA ALA A 21 0.39 2.24 7.47
C ALA A 21 0.64 0.76 7.82
N TYR A 22 1.20 -0.03 6.90
CA TYR A 22 1.61 -1.43 7.10
C TYR A 22 2.89 -1.52 7.95
N ALA A 23 3.74 -0.49 7.90
CA ALA A 23 4.87 -0.32 8.81
C ALA A 23 4.46 0.18 10.22
N ALA A 24 3.42 1.02 10.31
CA ALA A 24 2.94 1.61 11.57
C ALA A 24 1.98 0.69 12.37
N MET A 25 1.28 -0.24 11.73
CA MET A 25 0.49 -1.28 12.42
C MET A 25 1.39 -2.40 12.93
N GLY A 26 2.17 -2.08 13.95
CA GLY A 26 2.88 -3.04 14.76
C GLY A 26 1.91 -3.98 15.49
N ARG A 27 2.26 -5.27 15.48
CA ARG A 27 1.87 -6.27 16.48
C ARG A 27 0.37 -6.59 16.58
N HIS A 28 -0.19 -7.33 15.61
CA HIS A 28 -1.13 -8.46 15.81
C HIS A 28 -1.63 -8.91 14.43
N GLY A 29 -1.50 -10.19 14.08
CA GLY A 29 -1.84 -10.74 12.74
C GLY A 29 -3.29 -10.51 12.28
N HIS A 30 -4.18 -10.05 13.16
CA HIS A 30 -5.55 -9.64 12.82
C HIS A 30 -5.64 -8.35 11.99
N GLY A 31 -4.76 -7.36 12.23
CA GLY A 31 -4.83 -6.06 11.54
C GLY A 31 -4.46 -6.12 10.06
N VAL A 32 -3.49 -6.98 9.72
CA VAL A 32 -3.02 -7.17 8.34
C VAL A 32 -4.11 -7.82 7.47
N LYS A 33 -4.67 -8.95 7.91
CA LYS A 33 -5.76 -9.63 7.20
C LYS A 33 -7.00 -8.73 7.06
N MET A 34 -7.30 -7.93 8.07
CA MET A 34 -8.39 -6.96 7.99
C MET A 34 -8.14 -5.89 6.91
N MET A 35 -6.89 -5.40 6.80
CA MET A 35 -6.52 -4.47 5.73
C MET A 35 -6.62 -5.12 4.35
N GLU A 36 -6.08 -6.33 4.16
CA GLU A 36 -6.13 -7.06 2.89
C GLU A 36 -7.58 -7.29 2.43
N ASN A 37 -8.45 -7.72 3.33
CA ASN A 37 -9.87 -7.88 3.04
C ASN A 37 -10.52 -6.55 2.66
N MET A 38 -10.23 -5.48 3.42
CA MET A 38 -10.75 -4.14 3.13
C MET A 38 -10.28 -3.62 1.76
N ILE A 39 -9.02 -3.85 1.39
CA ILE A 39 -8.49 -3.47 0.08
C ILE A 39 -9.16 -4.30 -1.01
N SER A 40 -9.26 -5.62 -0.82
CA SER A 40 -9.87 -6.55 -1.77
C SER A 40 -11.31 -6.16 -2.08
N ASN A 41 -12.12 -5.94 -1.04
CA ASN A 41 -13.51 -5.50 -1.19
C ASN A 41 -13.60 -4.18 -1.97
N ARG A 42 -12.70 -3.22 -1.70
CA ARG A 42 -12.71 -1.93 -2.44
C ARG A 42 -12.29 -2.07 -3.89
N VAL A 43 -11.39 -3.00 -4.19
CA VAL A 43 -10.96 -3.30 -5.56
C VAL A 43 -12.10 -3.98 -6.31
N GLU A 44 -12.80 -4.91 -5.67
CA GLU A 44 -13.99 -5.59 -6.21
C GLU A 44 -15.13 -4.59 -6.45
N ASP A 45 -15.48 -3.75 -5.46
CA ASP A 45 -16.47 -2.68 -5.60
C ASP A 45 -16.15 -1.75 -6.79
N ALA A 46 -14.87 -1.42 -6.98
CA ALA A 46 -14.43 -0.56 -8.08
C ALA A 46 -14.53 -1.28 -9.42
N ALA A 47 -14.16 -2.57 -9.49
CA ALA A 47 -14.29 -3.40 -10.68
C ALA A 47 -15.75 -3.58 -11.08
N ASP A 48 -16.64 -3.77 -10.12
CA ASP A 48 -18.09 -3.80 -10.32
C ASP A 48 -18.62 -2.46 -10.80
N PHE A 49 -18.21 -1.36 -10.17
CA PHE A 49 -18.65 -0.01 -10.54
C PHE A 49 -18.28 0.35 -11.98
N ILE A 50 -17.09 -0.04 -12.45
CA ILE A 50 -16.67 0.21 -13.84
C ILE A 50 -17.15 -0.85 -14.82
N GLU A 51 -17.94 -1.82 -14.36
CA GLU A 51 -18.43 -2.94 -15.17
C GLU A 51 -17.25 -3.64 -15.87
N ALA A 52 -16.21 -3.97 -15.11
CA ALA A 52 -15.02 -4.63 -15.63
C ALA A 52 -15.40 -5.98 -16.26
N THR A 53 -14.92 -6.21 -17.48
CA THR A 53 -15.07 -7.49 -18.19
C THR A 53 -14.35 -8.61 -17.45
N PRO A 54 -14.68 -9.89 -17.70
CA PRO A 54 -13.98 -11.02 -17.07
C PRO A 54 -12.46 -10.96 -17.25
N GLN A 55 -11.99 -10.59 -18.45
CA GLN A 55 -10.56 -10.47 -18.75
C GLN A 55 -9.91 -9.32 -17.97
N GLN A 56 -10.59 -8.18 -17.83
CA GLN A 56 -10.08 -7.07 -17.03
C GLN A 56 -10.02 -7.40 -15.54
N ARG A 57 -11.00 -8.17 -15.04
CA ARG A 57 -11.00 -8.66 -13.64
C ARG A 57 -9.83 -9.58 -13.36
N GLU A 58 -9.47 -10.45 -14.29
CA GLU A 58 -8.27 -11.29 -14.17
C GLU A 58 -6.99 -10.44 -14.06
N VAL A 59 -6.87 -9.39 -14.87
CA VAL A 59 -5.74 -8.46 -14.78
C VAL A 59 -5.71 -7.72 -13.44
N ILE A 60 -6.87 -7.25 -12.96
CA ILE A 60 -7.00 -6.57 -11.67
C ILE A 60 -6.62 -7.51 -10.51
N GLU A 61 -7.07 -8.76 -10.55
CA GLU A 61 -6.79 -9.75 -9.51
C GLU A 61 -5.31 -10.12 -9.49
N SER A 62 -4.71 -10.41 -10.64
CA SER A 62 -3.27 -10.68 -10.76
C SER A 62 -2.44 -9.51 -10.26
N ALA A 63 -2.81 -8.27 -10.61
CA ALA A 63 -2.14 -7.06 -10.12
C ALA A 63 -2.26 -6.91 -8.60
N LYS A 64 -3.45 -7.16 -8.03
CA LYS A 64 -3.69 -7.13 -6.58
C LYS A 64 -2.82 -8.14 -5.84
N GLN A 65 -2.76 -9.38 -6.33
CA GLN A 65 -1.95 -10.45 -5.73
C GLN A 65 -0.46 -10.10 -5.74
N GLU A 66 0.05 -9.55 -6.83
CA GLU A 66 1.47 -9.14 -6.90
C GLU A 66 1.78 -8.00 -5.92
N VAL A 67 0.84 -7.06 -5.73
CA VAL A 67 0.97 -6.01 -4.71
C VAL A 67 1.01 -6.62 -3.30
N PHE A 68 0.10 -7.53 -2.96
CA PHE A 68 0.10 -8.18 -1.65
C PHE A 68 1.37 -8.97 -1.40
N LYS A 69 1.81 -9.78 -2.36
CA LYS A 69 3.08 -10.52 -2.29
C LYS A 69 4.27 -9.58 -2.05
N THR A 70 4.31 -8.44 -2.75
CA THR A 70 5.37 -7.44 -2.57
C THR A 70 5.35 -6.82 -1.17
N LEU A 71 4.17 -6.54 -0.62
CA LEU A 71 4.00 -6.00 0.74
C LEU A 71 4.37 -7.03 1.82
N GLU A 72 3.97 -8.29 1.65
CA GLU A 72 4.32 -9.40 2.54
C GLU A 72 5.83 -9.60 2.61
N ALA A 73 6.52 -9.61 1.45
CA ALA A 73 7.98 -9.70 1.40
C ALA A 73 8.66 -8.54 2.15
N GLY A 74 8.13 -7.32 2.01
CA GLY A 74 8.61 -6.16 2.76
C GLY A 74 8.39 -6.27 4.28
N ALA A 75 7.32 -6.95 4.71
CA ALA A 75 6.99 -7.17 6.11
C ALA A 75 7.87 -8.25 6.76
N ALA A 76 8.15 -9.34 6.05
CA ALA A 76 9.10 -10.38 6.50
C ALA A 76 10.49 -9.76 6.76
N ASN A 77 10.95 -8.89 5.86
CA ASN A 77 12.23 -8.18 6.04
C ASN A 77 12.25 -7.28 7.28
N ARG A 78 11.10 -6.75 7.74
CA ARG A 78 11.05 -5.90 8.95
C ARG A 78 11.49 -6.66 10.22
N GLN A 79 11.18 -7.96 10.31
CA GLN A 79 11.55 -8.76 11.47
C GLN A 79 13.07 -9.02 11.49
N ALA A 80 13.68 -9.27 10.34
CA ALA A 80 15.13 -9.38 10.20
C ALA A 80 15.84 -8.06 10.60
N HIS A 81 15.35 -6.92 10.09
CA HIS A 81 15.90 -5.59 10.40
C HIS A 81 15.85 -5.24 11.89
N ALA A 82 14.79 -5.63 12.59
CA ALA A 82 14.71 -5.42 14.03
C ALA A 82 15.81 -6.19 14.79
N GLY A 83 16.15 -7.40 14.33
CA GLY A 83 17.26 -8.18 14.87
C GLY A 83 18.61 -7.53 14.60
N GLU A 84 18.82 -7.01 13.38
CA GLU A 84 20.07 -6.32 13.01
C GLU A 84 20.29 -5.04 13.82
N VAL A 85 19.26 -4.21 14.00
CA VAL A 85 19.34 -3.01 14.85
C VAL A 85 19.63 -3.38 16.30
N LEU A 86 18.95 -4.39 16.86
CA LEU A 86 19.23 -4.86 18.21
C LEU A 86 20.67 -5.38 18.35
N SER A 87 21.19 -6.07 17.34
CA SER A 87 22.57 -6.55 17.33
C SER A 87 23.57 -5.40 17.34
N LEU A 88 23.35 -4.35 16.55
CA LEU A 88 24.23 -3.17 16.51
C LEU A 88 24.21 -2.39 17.82
N LEU A 89 23.04 -2.25 18.44
CA LEU A 89 22.89 -1.59 19.74
C LEU A 89 23.45 -2.42 20.91
N SER A 90 23.72 -3.71 20.71
CA SER A 90 24.30 -4.59 21.74
C SER A 90 25.84 -4.62 21.71
N GLN A 91 26.47 -3.88 20.80
CA GLN A 91 27.93 -3.78 20.71
C GLN A 91 28.49 -2.77 21.73
N ASP A 92 29.76 -2.95 22.14
CA ASP A 92 30.43 -2.05 23.10
C ASP A 92 30.51 -0.59 22.61
N SER A 93 30.48 -0.38 21.29
CA SER A 93 30.35 0.94 20.67
C SER A 93 29.42 0.86 19.45
N VAL A 94 28.49 1.80 19.33
CA VAL A 94 27.58 1.89 18.19
C VAL A 94 28.24 2.62 17.03
N ASP A 95 28.30 1.98 15.86
CA ASP A 95 28.78 2.58 14.62
C ASP A 95 27.64 3.28 13.86
N ALA A 96 27.73 4.61 13.75
CA ALA A 96 26.75 5.43 13.05
C ALA A 96 26.69 5.13 11.54
N SER A 97 27.81 4.70 10.93
CA SER A 97 27.85 4.35 9.50
C SER A 97 27.02 3.10 9.21
N GLN A 98 27.05 2.11 10.12
CA GLN A 98 26.26 0.89 10.02
C GLN A 98 24.77 1.17 10.19
N LEU A 99 24.39 2.05 11.12
CA LEU A 99 23.00 2.49 11.27
C LEU A 99 22.48 3.25 10.05
N ASN A 100 23.27 4.16 9.48
CA ASN A 100 22.89 4.87 8.26
C ASN A 100 22.75 3.90 7.06
N ALA A 101 23.62 2.91 6.93
CA ALA A 101 23.49 1.89 5.89
C ALA A 101 22.19 1.08 5.99
N LEU A 102 21.73 0.75 7.22
CA LEU A 102 20.44 0.10 7.43
C LEU A 102 19.26 1.02 7.03
N VAL A 103 19.35 2.32 7.31
CA VAL A 103 18.35 3.30 6.88
C VAL A 103 18.28 3.38 5.35
N ASP A 104 19.43 3.46 4.68
CA ASP A 104 19.51 3.53 3.22
C ASP A 104 18.94 2.26 2.58
N GLN A 105 19.33 1.08 3.08
CA GLN A 105 18.78 -0.19 2.65
C GLN A 105 17.26 -0.24 2.80
N LYS A 106 16.72 0.29 3.92
CA LYS A 106 15.27 0.34 4.13
C LYS A 106 14.59 1.31 3.16
N ALA A 107 15.18 2.46 2.91
CA ALA A 107 14.66 3.43 1.95
C ALA A 107 14.62 2.85 0.53
N ASP A 108 15.68 2.15 0.12
CA ASP A 108 15.76 1.49 -1.18
C ASP A 108 14.74 0.37 -1.33
N GLN A 109 14.55 -0.45 -0.30
CA GLN A 109 13.51 -1.48 -0.27
C GLN A 109 12.11 -0.86 -0.43
N MET A 110 11.79 0.20 0.30
CA MET A 110 10.49 0.87 0.19
C MET A 110 10.31 1.55 -1.17
N ARG A 111 11.39 2.09 -1.76
CA ARG A 111 11.36 2.64 -3.12
C ARG A 111 11.05 1.55 -4.15
N ALA A 112 11.69 0.39 -4.03
CA ALA A 112 11.44 -0.75 -4.92
C ALA A 112 9.98 -1.25 -4.82
N VAL A 113 9.44 -1.39 -3.60
CA VAL A 113 8.02 -1.72 -3.37
C VAL A 113 7.11 -0.70 -4.06
N GLY A 114 7.40 0.60 -3.91
CA GLY A 114 6.65 1.66 -4.57
C GLY A 114 6.66 1.54 -6.09
N HIS A 115 7.82 1.26 -6.70
CA HIS A 115 7.91 1.05 -8.16
C HIS A 115 7.09 -0.15 -8.63
N THR A 116 7.12 -1.27 -7.91
CA THR A 116 6.31 -2.45 -8.25
C THR A 116 4.81 -2.13 -8.21
N ILE A 117 4.35 -1.41 -7.18
CA ILE A 117 2.96 -0.97 -7.07
C ILE A 117 2.56 -0.07 -8.24
N VAL A 118 3.41 0.92 -8.59
CA VAL A 118 3.16 1.81 -9.73
C VAL A 118 3.05 1.02 -11.04
N ALA A 119 3.91 0.01 -11.24
CA ALA A 119 3.84 -0.85 -12.42
C ALA A 119 2.50 -1.60 -12.51
N GLN A 120 1.99 -2.14 -11.39
CA GLN A 120 0.69 -2.82 -11.36
C GLN A 120 -0.48 -1.86 -11.60
N VAL A 121 -0.39 -0.63 -11.08
CA VAL A 121 -1.35 0.44 -11.37
C VAL A 121 -1.42 0.74 -12.86
N VAL A 122 -0.27 0.93 -13.51
CA VAL A 122 -0.18 1.20 -14.95
C VAL A 122 -0.77 0.02 -15.73
N ARG A 123 -0.43 -1.22 -15.36
CA ARG A 123 -0.98 -2.43 -15.98
C ARG A 123 -2.50 -2.49 -15.93
N VAL A 124 -3.10 -2.22 -14.77
CA VAL A 124 -4.57 -2.18 -14.63
C VAL A 124 -5.15 -1.05 -15.44
N HIS A 125 -4.57 0.16 -15.36
CA HIS A 125 -5.02 1.29 -16.14
C HIS A 125 -5.04 0.96 -17.64
N ASP A 126 -3.97 0.38 -18.18
CA ASP A 126 -3.84 0.05 -19.59
C ASP A 126 -4.85 -0.99 -20.08
N ALA A 127 -5.28 -1.91 -19.21
CA ALA A 127 -6.33 -2.90 -19.52
C ALA A 127 -7.75 -2.31 -19.59
N LEU A 128 -7.99 -1.17 -18.94
CA LEU A 128 -9.30 -0.51 -18.93
C LEU A 128 -9.52 0.35 -20.16
N THR A 129 -10.78 0.46 -20.62
CA THR A 129 -11.16 1.40 -21.69
C THR A 129 -11.14 2.85 -21.20
N LYS A 130 -11.14 3.81 -22.13
CA LYS A 130 -11.20 5.24 -21.80
C LYS A 130 -12.41 5.58 -20.93
N ASP A 131 -13.58 5.03 -21.25
CA ASP A 131 -14.83 5.31 -20.52
C ASP A 131 -14.80 4.71 -19.11
N GLN A 132 -14.28 3.48 -18.96
CA GLN A 132 -14.10 2.84 -17.66
C GLN A 132 -13.13 3.64 -16.77
N ARG A 133 -12.03 4.15 -17.33
CA ARG A 133 -11.08 5.02 -16.61
C ARG A 133 -11.75 6.31 -16.15
N ALA A 134 -12.53 6.96 -17.03
CA ALA A 134 -13.26 8.17 -16.68
C ALA A 134 -14.26 7.93 -15.54
N LYS A 135 -15.02 6.82 -15.63
CA LYS A 135 -15.97 6.37 -14.59
C LYS A 135 -15.26 6.11 -13.27
N LEU A 136 -14.10 5.44 -13.29
CA LEU A 136 -13.28 5.21 -12.11
C LEU A 136 -12.80 6.52 -11.47
N ILE A 137 -12.27 7.46 -12.27
CA ILE A 137 -11.77 8.74 -11.76
C ILE A 137 -12.89 9.54 -11.07
N ASP A 138 -14.08 9.60 -11.66
CA ASP A 138 -15.23 10.27 -11.05
C ASP A 138 -15.61 9.64 -9.70
N HIS A 139 -15.66 8.31 -9.65
CA HIS A 139 -15.91 7.57 -8.41
C HIS A 139 -14.89 7.89 -7.32
N LEU A 140 -13.61 7.94 -7.68
CA LEU A 140 -12.51 8.27 -6.76
C LEU A 140 -12.60 9.71 -6.26
N LYS A 141 -12.92 10.68 -7.13
CA LYS A 141 -13.14 12.09 -6.75
C LYS A 141 -14.29 12.22 -5.75
N LYS A 142 -15.42 11.55 -5.99
CA LYS A 142 -16.58 11.56 -5.08
C LYS A 142 -16.24 10.97 -3.72
N LYS A 143 -15.54 9.83 -3.68
CA LYS A 143 -15.08 9.22 -2.43
C LYS A 143 -14.10 10.14 -1.67
N HIS A 144 -13.18 10.79 -2.37
CA HIS A 144 -12.25 11.74 -1.78
C HIS A 144 -12.95 12.97 -1.19
N ALA A 145 -13.91 13.55 -1.92
CA ALA A 145 -14.67 14.70 -1.43
C ALA A 145 -15.47 14.37 -0.15
N ARG A 146 -16.13 13.20 -0.11
CA ARG A 146 -16.85 12.73 1.09
C ARG A 146 -15.93 12.54 2.29
N ALA A 147 -14.73 11.99 2.06
CA ALA A 147 -13.74 11.83 3.12
C ALA A 147 -13.33 13.18 3.74
N LEU A 148 -13.11 14.20 2.90
CA LEU A 148 -12.76 15.54 3.39
C LEU A 148 -13.91 16.20 4.18
N GLN A 149 -15.16 15.94 3.80
CA GLN A 149 -16.33 16.49 4.51
C GLN A 149 -16.50 15.90 5.91
N MET A 150 -16.34 14.58 6.08
CA MET A 150 -16.45 13.90 7.38
C MET A 150 -15.38 14.31 8.40
N HIS A 151 -14.28 14.93 7.97
CA HIS A 151 -13.22 15.41 8.86
C HIS A 151 -13.41 16.87 9.31
N ASN A 152 -14.39 17.58 8.74
CA ASN A 152 -14.70 18.98 9.05
C ASN A 152 -15.99 19.15 9.88
N GLU A 153 -16.63 18.05 10.29
CA GLU A 153 -17.72 17.96 11.27
C GLU A 153 -17.18 17.44 12.61
#